data_AF-A0AAU3PXU1-F1
#
_entry.id   AF-A0AAU3PXU1-F1
#
_cell.length_a   1.000
_cell.length_b   1.000
_cell.length_c   1.000
_cell.angle_alpha   90.00
_cell.angle_beta   90.00
_cell.angle_gamma   90.00
#
_symmetry.space_group_name_H-M   'P 1'
#
loop_
_entity.id
_entity.type
_entity.pdbx_description
1 polymer ?
#
loop_
_entity_poly.entity_id
_entity_poly.type
_entity_poly.pdbx_seq_one_letter_code
_entity_poly.pdbx_strand_id
1 'polypeptide(L)'
;MIIEHVLLPVRPDRAAQFEAAFARARLIIESMPGFRTLSLSRCVETPGTYLLLVEWDTLRDHVDGFRGSPEYEKWSRLLHHFYDPFPTVRHFEPVPASGVPPAVAANVPEAQ
;
A
#
# COMPACT_ATOMS: atom_id res chain seq x y z
N MET A 1 6.96 -6.15 -9.66
CA MET A 1 6.06 -5.97 -8.51
C MET A 1 6.06 -4.51 -8.12
N ILE A 2 4.95 -4.05 -7.55
CA ILE A 2 4.82 -2.71 -6.95
C ILE A 2 4.39 -2.83 -5.49
N ILE A 3 4.63 -1.78 -4.73
CA ILE A 3 4.14 -1.61 -3.36
C ILE A 3 3.04 -0.55 -3.39
N GLU A 4 1.82 -0.95 -3.05
CA GLU A 4 0.74 -0.04 -2.69
C GLU A 4 0.94 0.40 -1.24
N HIS A 5 0.96 1.72 -1.03
CA HIS A 5 1.12 2.35 0.27
C HIS A 5 -0.06 3.26 0.54
N VAL A 6 -0.74 3.01 1.65
CA VAL A 6 -1.94 3.75 2.06
C VAL A 6 -1.85 4.12 3.53
N LEU A 7 -2.05 5.41 3.82
CA LEU A 7 -2.34 5.85 5.17
C LEU A 7 -3.86 5.86 5.35
N LEU A 8 -4.35 5.03 6.26
CA LEU A 8 -5.76 4.92 6.60
C LEU A 8 -6.04 5.78 7.84
N PRO A 9 -6.74 6.92 7.70
CA PRO A 9 -7.14 7.74 8.84
C PRO A 9 -8.41 7.16 9.47
N VAL A 10 -8.24 6.18 10.34
CA VAL A 10 -9.33 5.52 11.07
C VAL A 10 -9.71 6.35 12.28
N ARG A 11 -11.01 6.57 12.46
CA ARG A 11 -11.54 7.24 13.65
C ARG A 11 -11.06 6.51 14.93
N PRO A 12 -10.35 7.19 15.86
CA PRO A 12 -9.72 6.52 17.01
C PRO A 12 -10.70 5.76 17.90
N ASP A 13 -11.93 6.26 18.06
CA ASP A 13 -13.02 5.63 18.82
C ASP A 13 -13.51 4.30 18.22
N ARG A 14 -13.11 4.00 16.97
CA ARG A 14 -13.54 2.81 16.22
C ARG A 14 -12.41 1.87 15.83
N ALA A 15 -11.18 2.11 16.30
CA ALA A 15 -9.99 1.32 15.97
C ALA A 15 -10.19 -0.19 16.12
N ALA A 16 -10.70 -0.65 17.27
CA ALA A 16 -10.92 -2.08 17.52
C ALA A 16 -11.96 -2.71 16.57
N GLN A 17 -13.00 -1.95 16.20
CA GLN A 17 -14.02 -2.40 15.24
C GLN A 17 -13.45 -2.47 13.83
N PHE A 18 -12.63 -1.47 13.45
CA PHE A 18 -11.92 -1.46 12.18
C PHE A 18 -11.01 -2.68 12.05
N GLU A 19 -10.22 -3.02 13.08
CA GLU A 19 -9.32 -4.17 13.05
C GLU A 19 -10.06 -5.50 12.90
N ALA A 20 -11.18 -5.65 13.61
CA ALA A 20 -12.04 -6.82 13.48
C ALA A 20 -12.67 -6.92 12.07
N ALA A 21 -13.07 -5.79 11.49
CA ALA A 21 -13.56 -5.75 10.11
C ALA A 21 -12.44 -6.03 9.10
N PHE A 22 -11.24 -5.50 9.34
CA PHE A 22 -10.07 -5.69 8.50
C PHE A 22 -9.63 -7.15 8.45
N ALA A 23 -9.69 -7.89 9.57
CA ALA A 23 -9.43 -9.32 9.59
C ALA A 23 -10.30 -10.11 8.60
N ARG A 24 -11.53 -9.65 8.33
CA ARG A 24 -12.43 -10.24 7.33
C ARG A 24 -12.14 -9.71 5.93
N ALA A 25 -11.93 -8.41 5.81
CA ALA A 25 -11.66 -7.76 4.53
C ALA A 25 -10.35 -8.23 3.90
N ARG A 26 -9.32 -8.52 4.71
CA ARG A 26 -8.05 -9.13 4.30
C ARG A 26 -8.24 -10.35 3.39
N LEU A 27 -9.17 -11.24 3.74
CA LEU A 27 -9.40 -12.45 2.94
C LEU A 27 -9.92 -12.15 1.52
N ILE A 28 -10.55 -10.99 1.34
CA ILE A 28 -11.07 -10.54 0.05
C ILE A 28 -9.90 -10.15 -0.85
N ILE A 29 -9.05 -9.22 -0.40
CA ILE A 29 -7.92 -8.74 -1.20
C ILE A 29 -6.87 -9.84 -1.45
N GLU A 30 -6.67 -10.75 -0.48
CA GLU A 30 -5.78 -11.91 -0.63
C GLU A 30 -6.21 -12.89 -1.72
N SER A 31 -7.50 -12.89 -2.07
CA SER A 31 -8.04 -13.77 -3.12
C SER A 31 -7.85 -13.22 -4.54
N MET A 32 -7.38 -11.97 -4.66
CA MET A 32 -7.29 -11.30 -5.96
C MET A 32 -6.09 -11.79 -6.78
N PRO A 33 -6.25 -11.95 -8.12
CA PRO A 33 -5.11 -12.20 -9.00
C PRO A 33 -4.04 -11.11 -8.87
N GLY A 34 -2.77 -11.52 -8.88
CA GLY A 34 -1.63 -10.62 -8.75
C GLY A 34 -1.35 -10.12 -7.32
N PHE A 35 -2.18 -10.49 -6.32
CA PHE A 35 -1.87 -10.24 -4.92
C PHE A 35 -0.64 -11.03 -4.47
N ARG A 36 0.25 -10.40 -3.69
CA ARG A 36 1.45 -11.04 -3.14
C ARG A 36 1.46 -11.06 -1.62
N THR A 37 1.42 -9.88 -0.99
CA THR A 37 1.49 -9.74 0.47
C THR A 37 0.65 -8.55 0.96
N LEU A 38 0.30 -8.58 2.25
CA LEU A 38 -0.46 -7.55 2.94
C LEU A 38 0.09 -7.36 4.35
N SER A 39 0.34 -6.11 4.75
CA SER A 39 0.60 -5.77 6.15
C SER A 39 -0.17 -4.53 6.59
N LEU A 40 -0.58 -4.52 7.85
CA LEU A 40 -1.27 -3.41 8.49
C LEU A 40 -0.57 -3.10 9.81
N SER A 41 -0.16 -1.84 9.99
CA SER A 41 0.54 -1.36 11.17
C SER A 41 -0.17 -0.13 11.75
N ARG A 42 -0.22 -0.02 13.09
CA ARG A 42 -0.65 1.21 13.77
C ARG A 42 0.50 2.21 13.80
N CYS A 43 0.23 3.48 13.50
CA CYS A 43 1.16 4.56 13.81
C CYS A 43 1.21 4.76 15.33
N VAL A 44 2.41 4.80 15.91
CA VAL A 44 2.58 4.96 17.36
C VAL A 44 2.53 6.43 17.77
N GLU A 45 2.88 7.35 16.87
CA GLU A 45 2.89 8.79 17.10
C GLU A 45 1.53 9.44 16.86
N THR A 46 0.69 8.85 15.99
CA THR A 46 -0.60 9.41 15.60
C THR A 46 -1.70 8.35 15.73
N PRO A 47 -2.37 8.28 16.90
CA PRO A 47 -3.48 7.34 17.11
C PRO A 47 -4.58 7.51 16.05
N GLY A 48 -5.08 6.38 15.53
CA GLY A 48 -6.06 6.36 14.45
C GLY A 48 -5.44 6.30 13.04
N THR A 49 -4.15 6.58 12.88
CA THR A 49 -3.47 6.39 11.59
C THR A 49 -2.93 4.97 11.49
N TYR A 50 -3.29 4.28 10.40
CA TYR A 50 -2.71 2.98 10.05
C TYR A 50 -1.93 3.07 8.75
N LEU A 51 -0.82 2.34 8.67
CA LEU A 51 -0.12 2.07 7.43
C LEU A 51 -0.59 0.72 6.88
N LEU A 52 -1.21 0.74 5.71
CA LEU A 52 -1.51 -0.45 4.91
C LEU A 52 -0.47 -0.53 3.78
N LEU A 53 0.21 -1.66 3.69
CA LEU A 53 1.09 -2.00 2.58
C LEU A 53 0.55 -3.26 1.88
N VAL A 54 0.41 -3.18 0.57
CA VAL A 54 0.02 -4.32 -0.27
C VAL A 54 1.03 -4.46 -1.39
N GLU A 55 1.52 -5.68 -1.62
CA GLU A 55 2.36 -5.97 -2.76
C GLU A 55 1.53 -6.61 -3.88
N TRP A 56 1.69 -6.07 -5.08
CA TRP A 56 1.03 -6.55 -6.29
C TRP A 56 2.06 -6.91 -7.35
N ASP A 57 1.75 -7.87 -8.22
CA ASP A 57 2.58 -8.19 -9.38
C ASP A 57 2.70 -6.98 -10.32
N THR A 58 1.56 -6.33 -10.63
CA THR A 58 1.50 -5.14 -11.47
C THR A 58 0.53 -4.07 -10.94
N LEU A 59 0.67 -2.83 -11.41
CA LEU A 59 -0.28 -1.75 -11.12
C LEU A 59 -1.70 -2.07 -11.60
N ARG A 60 -1.81 -2.76 -12.74
CA ARG A 60 -3.09 -3.14 -13.35
C ARG A 60 -3.86 -4.11 -12.47
N ASP A 61 -3.18 -5.06 -11.83
CA ASP A 61 -3.83 -6.03 -10.93
C ASP A 61 -4.53 -5.34 -9.76
N HIS A 62 -3.94 -4.24 -9.25
CA HIS A 62 -4.59 -3.40 -8.25
C HIS A 62 -5.69 -2.51 -8.85
N VAL A 63 -5.36 -1.65 -9.83
CA VAL A 63 -6.24 -0.56 -10.27
C VAL A 63 -7.40 -1.03 -11.15
N ASP A 64 -7.14 -1.93 -12.08
CA ASP A 64 -8.18 -2.45 -12.97
C ASP A 64 -8.77 -3.75 -12.42
N GLY A 65 -7.91 -4.62 -11.87
CA GLY A 65 -8.30 -5.89 -11.27
C GLY A 65 -9.09 -5.69 -9.99
N PHE A 66 -8.42 -5.37 -8.88
CA PHE A 66 -9.07 -5.26 -7.58
C PHE A 66 -10.05 -4.08 -7.53
N ARG A 67 -9.62 -2.85 -7.79
CA ARG A 67 -10.48 -1.66 -7.62
C ARG A 67 -11.68 -1.64 -8.58
N GLY A 68 -11.62 -2.36 -9.70
CA GLY A 68 -12.73 -2.55 -10.64
C GLY A 68 -13.64 -3.74 -10.35
N SER A 69 -13.35 -4.55 -9.32
CA SER A 69 -14.04 -5.82 -9.05
C SER A 69 -15.24 -5.70 -8.08
N PRO A 70 -16.17 -6.68 -8.10
CA PRO A 70 -17.18 -6.84 -7.05
C PRO A 70 -16.59 -7.07 -5.65
N GLU A 71 -15.39 -7.64 -5.56
CA GLU A 71 -14.63 -7.84 -4.33
C GLU A 71 -14.30 -6.50 -3.66
N TYR A 72 -13.92 -5.49 -4.45
CA TYR A 72 -13.67 -4.15 -3.92
C TYR A 72 -14.93 -3.48 -3.35
N GLU A 73 -16.12 -3.75 -3.90
CA GLU A 73 -17.36 -3.27 -3.29
C GLU A 73 -17.59 -3.88 -1.89
N LYS A 74 -17.30 -5.17 -1.73
CA LYS A 74 -17.37 -5.85 -0.42
C LYS A 74 -16.35 -5.27 0.54
N TRP A 75 -15.11 -5.05 0.09
CA TRP A 75 -14.06 -4.37 0.85
C TRP A 75 -14.50 -2.97 1.31
N SER A 76 -15.01 -2.16 0.37
CA SER A 76 -15.51 -0.81 0.61
C SER A 76 -16.59 -0.78 1.68
N ARG A 77 -17.61 -1.65 1.57
CA ARG A 77 -18.68 -1.75 2.57
C ARG A 77 -18.16 -2.10 3.97
N LEU A 78 -17.16 -2.97 4.05
CA LEU A 78 -16.57 -3.37 5.32
C LEU A 78 -15.74 -2.26 5.97
N LEU A 79 -15.04 -1.43 5.19
CA LEU A 79 -13.97 -0.60 5.73
C LEU A 79 -14.16 0.92 5.58
N HIS A 80 -14.78 1.41 4.50
CA HIS A 80 -14.75 2.84 4.18
C HIS A 80 -15.40 3.73 5.24
N HIS A 81 -16.40 3.21 5.98
CA HIS A 81 -17.11 3.96 7.01
C HIS A 81 -16.28 4.18 8.31
N PHE A 82 -15.07 3.63 8.38
CA PHE A 82 -14.13 3.93 9.47
C PHE A 82 -13.23 5.12 9.16
N TYR A 83 -13.14 5.55 7.90
CA TYR A 83 -12.18 6.56 7.45
C TYR A 83 -12.74 7.98 7.56
N ASP A 84 -11.92 8.89 8.06
CA ASP A 84 -12.19 10.32 8.07
C ASP A 84 -10.86 11.10 8.11
N PRO A 85 -10.36 11.67 6.99
CA PRO A 85 -10.96 11.74 5.64
C PRO A 85 -10.78 10.45 4.82
N PHE A 86 -11.07 10.46 3.52
CA PHE A 86 -10.77 9.32 2.65
C PHE A 86 -9.24 9.14 2.48
N PRO A 87 -8.71 7.90 2.51
CA PRO A 87 -7.27 7.65 2.43
C PRO A 87 -6.66 7.98 1.06
N THR A 88 -5.40 8.38 1.07
CA THR A 88 -4.58 8.56 -0.15
C THR A 88 -3.82 7.29 -0.45
N VAL A 89 -3.93 6.81 -1.70
CA VAL A 89 -3.23 5.62 -2.21
C VAL A 89 -2.06 6.05 -3.08
N ARG A 90 -0.90 5.42 -2.90
CA ARG A 90 0.30 5.62 -3.73
C ARG A 90 0.91 4.28 -4.10
N HIS A 91 1.59 4.23 -5.24
CA HIS A 91 2.26 3.03 -5.74
C HIS A 91 3.75 3.32 -5.94
N PHE A 92 4.59 2.38 -5.56
CA PHE A 92 6.03 2.52 -5.57
C PHE A 92 6.70 1.30 -6.19
N GLU A 93 7.77 1.53 -6.93
CA GLU A 93 8.68 0.48 -7.35
C GLU A 93 9.78 0.29 -6.29
N PRO A 94 10.01 -0.94 -5.80
CA PRO A 94 11.09 -1.19 -4.85
C PRO A 94 12.44 -0.98 -5.52
N VAL A 95 13.31 -0.21 -4.88
CA VAL A 95 14.71 -0.04 -5.31
C VAL A 95 15.58 -0.98 -4.46
N PRO A 96 16.49 -1.79 -5.07
CA PRO A 96 17.43 -2.60 -4.33
C PRO A 96 18.27 -1.75 -3.37
N ALA A 97 18.46 -2.23 -2.14
CA ALA A 97 19.22 -1.50 -1.11
C ALA A 97 20.75 -1.44 -1.35
N SER A 98 21.24 -1.94 -2.49
CA SER A 98 22.67 -2.00 -2.81
C SER A 98 23.09 -0.82 -3.68
N GLY A 99 23.66 0.21 -3.03
CA GLY A 99 24.43 1.26 -3.69
C GLY A 99 25.76 0.73 -4.21
N VAL A 100 25.85 0.51 -5.51
CA VAL A 100 27.10 0.75 -6.26
C VAL A 100 26.74 1.85 -7.24
N PRO A 101 27.18 3.12 -7.03
CA PRO A 101 27.08 4.10 -8.10
C PRO A 101 27.88 3.57 -9.30
N PRO A 102 27.39 3.69 -10.54
CA PRO A 102 28.21 3.36 -11.69
C PRO A 102 29.49 4.19 -11.59
N ALA A 103 30.64 3.52 -11.69
CA ALA A 103 31.94 4.19 -11.71
C ALA A 103 31.89 5.28 -12.79
N VAL A 104 31.85 6.54 -12.37
CA VAL A 104 31.99 7.66 -13.29
C VAL A 104 33.41 7.54 -13.83
N ALA A 105 33.54 7.08 -15.06
CA ALA A 105 34.82 7.12 -15.77
C ALA A 105 35.26 8.58 -15.78
N ALA A 106 36.32 8.88 -15.03
CA ALA A 106 36.95 10.18 -15.02
C ALA A 106 37.56 10.42 -16.40
N ASN A 107 36.80 11.04 -17.30
CA ASN A 107 37.36 11.73 -18.46
C ASN A 107 37.95 13.04 -17.94
N VAL A 108 39.24 13.03 -17.64
CA VAL A 108 40.04 14.24 -17.50
C VAL A 108 40.36 14.71 -18.93
N PRO A 109 39.89 15.88 -19.39
CA PRO A 109 40.43 16.47 -20.60
C PRO A 109 41.76 17.15 -20.24
N GLU A 110 42.82 16.80 -20.97
CA GLU A 110 44.07 17.59 -20.99
C GLU A 110 43.75 19.01 -21.46
N ALA A 111 44.12 20.00 -20.63
CA ALA A 111 44.08 21.41 -21.02
C ALA A 111 45.34 21.75 -21.83
N GLN A 112 45.12 22.45 -22.95
CA GLN A 112 46.14 23.13 -23.74
C GLN A 112 46.65 24.38 -23.05
#